data_AF-A0A0B2A4Q0-F1
#
_entry.id   AF-A0A0B2A4Q0-F1
#
_cell.length_a   1.000
_cell.length_b   1.000
_cell.length_c   1.000
_cell.angle_alpha   90.00
_cell.angle_beta   90.00
_cell.angle_gamma   90.00
#
_symmetry.space_group_name_H-M   'P 1'
#
loop_
_entity.id
_entity.type
_entity.pdbx_description
1 polymer ?
#
loop_
_entity_poly.entity_id
_entity_poly.type
_entity_poly.pdbx_seq_one_letter_code
_entity_poly.pdbx_strand_id
1 'polypeptide(L)' 'MHPMLTALAAATPSPSPTGPNPTLVTPGAVGFTIMLFVALIAVLLVWDMMRRIRRGRYRAQVREELDAEQAESGDAEPRG' A
#
# COMPACT_ATOMS: atom_id res chain seq x y z
N MET A 1 -5.80 54.01 44.71
CA MET A 1 -7.16 53.66 44.26
C MET A 1 -7.11 52.95 42.91
N HIS A 2 -6.42 51.79 42.81
CA HIS A 2 -6.37 51.01 41.55
C HIS A 2 -6.54 49.48 41.73
N PRO A 3 -7.32 48.97 42.71
CA PRO A 3 -7.49 47.52 42.88
C PRO A 3 -8.19 46.85 41.69
N MET A 4 -8.96 47.63 40.92
CA MET A 4 -9.66 47.17 39.73
C MET A 4 -8.73 46.86 38.54
N LEU A 5 -7.63 47.61 38.39
CA LEU A 5 -6.65 47.36 37.32
C LEU A 5 -5.84 46.08 37.60
N THR A 6 -5.55 45.79 38.87
CA THR A 6 -4.85 44.57 39.28
C THR A 6 -5.74 43.33 39.13
N ALA A 7 -7.05 43.46 39.39
CA ALA A 7 -8.02 42.38 39.19
C ALA A 7 -8.20 42.01 37.70
N LEU A 8 -8.15 43.00 36.80
CA LEU A 8 -8.27 42.77 35.36
C LEU A 8 -7.02 42.07 34.77
N ALA A 9 -5.82 42.37 35.29
CA ALA A 9 -4.58 41.72 34.86
C ALA A 9 -4.45 40.26 35.34
N ALA A 10 -5.13 39.89 36.43
CA ALA A 10 -5.13 38.53 36.97
C ALA A 10 -6.17 37.60 36.30
N ALA A 11 -7.07 38.14 35.48
CA ALA A 11 -8.22 37.44 34.94
C ALA A 11 -8.03 36.94 33.49
N THR A 12 -6.81 36.58 33.07
CA THR A 12 -6.58 35.96 31.76
C THR A 12 -6.87 34.44 31.85
N PRO A 13 -7.98 33.93 31.29
CA PRO A 13 -8.19 32.49 31.23
C PRO A 13 -7.13 31.87 30.31
N SER A 14 -6.40 30.87 30.83
CA SER A 14 -5.51 30.06 30.01
C SER A 14 -6.35 29.29 28.98
N PRO A 15 -6.00 29.30 27.69
CA PRO A 15 -6.76 28.56 26.69
C PRO A 15 -6.72 27.06 27.01
N SER A 16 -7.89 26.46 27.25
CA SER A 16 -8.03 25.01 27.33
C SER A 16 -7.74 24.41 25.94
N PRO A 17 -6.96 23.33 25.83
CA PRO A 17 -6.67 22.71 24.55
C PRO A 17 -7.97 22.35 23.83
N THR A 18 -8.28 23.10 22.77
CA THR A 18 -9.43 22.88 21.88
C THR A 18 -9.00 22.01 20.70
N GLY A 19 -8.16 21.00 20.97
CA GLY A 19 -7.76 19.99 20.00
C GLY A 19 -8.79 18.86 19.95
N PRO A 20 -8.87 18.09 18.85
CA PRO A 20 -9.67 16.87 18.83
C PRO A 20 -9.23 15.95 19.99
N ASN A 21 -10.21 15.32 20.65
CA ASN A 21 -9.97 14.49 21.82
C ASN A 21 -8.86 13.45 21.51
N PRO A 22 -7.83 13.27 22.36
CA PRO A 22 -6.70 12.38 22.06
C PRO A 22 -7.09 10.90 21.93
N THR A 23 -8.27 10.50 22.43
CA THR A 23 -8.83 9.16 22.21
C THR A 23 -9.56 9.02 20.86
N LEU A 24 -9.80 10.13 20.17
CA LEU A 24 -10.47 10.19 18.87
C LEU A 24 -9.53 9.88 17.70
N VAL A 25 -8.21 10.00 17.90
CA VAL A 25 -7.21 9.90 16.82
C VAL A 25 -6.58 8.51 16.68
N THR A 26 -6.88 7.60 17.60
CA THR A 26 -6.59 6.18 17.38
C THR A 26 -7.87 5.56 16.86
N PRO A 27 -7.94 5.15 15.58
CA PRO A 27 -9.08 4.37 15.13
C PRO A 27 -9.11 3.14 16.02
N GLY A 28 -10.15 3.01 16.86
CA GLY A 28 -10.23 1.98 17.89
C GLY A 28 -10.15 0.57 17.29
N ALA A 29 -10.44 -0.47 18.09
CA ALA A 29 -10.32 -1.87 17.64
C ALA A 29 -10.89 -2.13 16.22
N VAL A 30 -12.04 -1.52 15.88
CA VAL A 30 -12.65 -1.59 14.55
C VAL A 30 -11.72 -1.10 13.43
N GLY A 31 -11.15 0.09 13.55
CA GLY A 31 -10.32 0.63 12.47
C GLY A 31 -8.93 -0.01 12.39
N PHE A 32 -8.42 -0.55 13.50
CA PHE A 32 -7.26 -1.44 13.47
C PHE A 32 -7.55 -2.72 12.66
N THR A 33 -8.70 -3.36 12.88
CA THR A 33 -9.10 -4.55 12.12
C THR A 33 -9.28 -4.24 10.63
N ILE A 34 -9.85 -3.08 10.28
CA ILE A 34 -9.97 -2.65 8.88
C ILE A 34 -8.58 -2.51 8.24
N MET A 35 -7.64 -1.82 8.89
CA MET A 35 -6.27 -1.66 8.37
C MET A 35 -5.52 -2.99 8.26
N LEU A 36 -5.68 -3.89 9.24
CA LEU A 36 -5.15 -5.25 9.17
C LEU A 36 -5.67 -5.97 7.92
N PHE A 37 -6.97 -5.88 7.65
CA PHE A 37 -7.59 -6.53 6.49
C PHE A 37 -7.09 -5.96 5.16
N VAL A 38 -6.97 -4.63 5.06
CA VAL A 38 -6.38 -3.96 3.89
C VAL A 38 -4.95 -4.41 3.66
N ALA A 39 -4.13 -4.49 4.72
CA ALA A 39 -2.76 -4.98 4.62
C ALA A 39 -2.71 -6.44 4.15
N LEU A 40 -3.59 -7.31 4.67
CA LEU A 40 -3.69 -8.70 4.23
C LEU A 40 -4.06 -8.80 2.75
N ILE A 41 -5.03 -8.02 2.28
CA ILE A 41 -5.41 -7.97 0.86
C ILE A 41 -4.20 -7.54 0.01
N ALA A 42 -3.49 -6.49 0.42
CA ALA A 42 -2.32 -6.01 -0.30
C ALA A 42 -1.22 -7.10 -0.40
N VAL A 43 -0.94 -7.81 0.69
CA VAL A 43 0.03 -8.92 0.70
C VAL A 43 -0.43 -10.06 -0.20
N LEU A 44 -1.70 -10.47 -0.11
CA LEU A 44 -2.27 -11.52 -0.96
C LEU A 44 -2.22 -11.14 -2.44
N LEU A 45 -2.46 -9.86 -2.77
CA LEU A 45 -2.39 -9.36 -4.14
C LEU A 45 -0.96 -9.42 -4.68
N VAL A 46 0.03 -9.01 -3.88
CA VAL A 46 1.45 -9.11 -4.27
C VAL A 46 1.83 -10.58 -4.47
N TRP A 47 1.43 -11.46 -3.56
CA TRP A 47 1.71 -12.90 -3.67
C TRP A 47 1.03 -13.53 -4.89
N ASP A 48 -0.23 -13.19 -5.14
CA ASP A 48 -0.95 -13.59 -6.34
C ASP A 48 -0.22 -13.11 -7.60
N MET A 49 0.17 -11.84 -7.65
CA MET A 49 0.90 -11.29 -8.79
C MET A 49 2.22 -12.02 -9.02
N MET A 50 3.00 -12.31 -7.96
CA MET A 50 4.23 -13.11 -8.09
C MET A 50 3.94 -14.52 -8.61
N ARG A 51 2.90 -15.18 -8.08
CA ARG A 51 2.49 -16.52 -8.49
C ARG A 51 2.01 -16.54 -9.93
N ARG A 52 1.24 -15.54 -10.34
CA ARG A 52 0.74 -15.34 -11.70
C ARG A 52 1.89 -15.13 -12.68
N ILE A 53 2.85 -14.27 -12.34
CA ILE A 53 4.05 -14.03 -13.14
C ILE A 53 4.84 -15.33 -13.32
N ARG A 54 5.08 -16.07 -12.22
CA ARG A 54 5.82 -17.34 -12.25
C ARG A 54 5.10 -18.40 -13.09
N ARG A 55 3.77 -18.43 -13.07
CA ARG A 55 2.95 -19.31 -13.91
C ARG A 55 2.92 -18.90 -15.39
N GLY A 56 2.90 -17.60 -15.67
CA GLY A 56 2.74 -17.08 -17.03
C GLY A 56 4.03 -17.11 -17.85
N ARG A 57 5.18 -16.79 -17.24
CA ARG A 57 6.47 -16.69 -17.95
C ARG A 57 6.95 -18.01 -18.55
N TYR A 58 6.68 -19.13 -17.88
CA TYR A 58 7.11 -20.46 -18.35
C TYR A 58 6.52 -20.83 -19.72
N ARG A 59 5.31 -20.38 -20.03
CA ARG A 59 4.63 -20.76 -21.29
C ARG A 59 5.05 -19.92 -22.48
N ALA A 60 5.47 -18.67 -22.26
CA ALA A 60 5.87 -17.78 -23.34
C ALA A 60 7.31 -18.08 -23.78
N GLN A 61 8.23 -18.20 -22.82
CA GLN A 61 9.64 -18.48 -23.09
C GLN A 61 9.84 -19.83 -23.79
N VAL A 62 9.12 -20.87 -23.34
CA VAL A 62 9.20 -22.19 -23.98
C VAL A 62 8.67 -22.18 -25.42
N ARG A 63 7.63 -21.39 -25.72
CA ARG A 63 7.15 -21.28 -27.11
C ARG A 63 8.13 -20.55 -28.00
N GLU A 64 8.75 -19.50 -27.48
CA GLU A 64 9.72 -18.70 -28.23
C GLU A 64 10.98 -19.50 -28.56
N GLU A 65 11.45 -20.33 -27.63
CA GLU A 65 12.58 -21.25 -27.86
C GLU A 65 12.22 -22.37 -28.84
N LEU A 66 11.02 -22.96 -28.72
CA LEU A 66 10.53 -23.94 -29.70
C LEU A 66 10.33 -23.36 -31.11
N ASP A 67 9.89 -22.11 -31.22
CA ASP A 67 9.69 -21.42 -32.50
C ASP A 67 11.04 -21.07 -33.14
N ALA A 68 12.02 -20.66 -32.33
CA ALA A 68 13.40 -20.45 -32.78
C ALA A 68 14.07 -21.74 -33.28
N GLU A 69 13.93 -22.84 -32.54
CA GLU A 69 14.43 -24.17 -32.96
C GLU A 69 13.74 -24.64 -34.25
N GLN A 70 12.43 -24.40 -34.41
CA GLN A 70 11.69 -24.73 -35.63
C GLN A 70 12.09 -23.86 -36.82
N ALA A 71 12.39 -22.57 -36.60
CA ALA A 71 12.92 -21.69 -37.63
C ALA A 71 14.32 -22.13 -38.08
N GLU A 72 15.18 -22.51 -37.13
CA GLU A 72 16.55 -22.98 -37.42
C GLU A 72 16.55 -24.35 -38.11
N SER A 73 15.63 -25.24 -37.76
CA SER A 73 15.46 -26.54 -38.44
C SER A 73 14.70 -26.46 -39.77
N GLY A 74 13.87 -25.43 -39.97
CA GLY A 74 13.17 -25.17 -41.22
C GLY A 74 14.05 -24.54 -42.32
N ASP A 75 15.04 -23.72 -41.95
CA ASP A 75 16.01 -23.14 -42.88
C ASP A 75 17.14 -24.11 -43.28
N ALA A 76 17.31 -25.20 -42.52
CA ALA A 76 18.30 -26.25 -42.80
C ALA A 76 17.84 -27.30 -43.84
N GLU A 77 16.66 -27.14 -44.47
CA GLU A 77 16.26 -27.92 -45.64
C GLU A 77 16.48 -27.11 -46.94
N PRO A 78 17.70 -27.07 -47.51
CA PRO A 78 17.88 -26.67 -48.89
C PRO A 78 17.31 -27.77 -49.77
N ARG A 79 16.20 -27.43 -50.45
CA ARG A 79 15.63 -28.19 -51.56
C ARG A 79 16.72 -28.61 -52.55
N GLY A 80 16.83 -29.91 -52.76
CA GLY A 80 17.50 -30.50 -53.93
C GLY A 80 16.75 -30.23 -55.23
#